data_AF-A0AAD3CQC5-F1
#
_entry.id   AF-A0AAD3CQC5-F1
#
_cell.length_a   1.000
_cell.length_b   1.000
_cell.length_c   1.000
_cell.angle_alpha   90.00
_cell.angle_beta   90.00
_cell.angle_gamma   90.00
#
_symmetry.space_group_name_H-M   'P 1'
#
loop_
_entity.id
_entity.type
_entity.pdbx_description
1 polymer ?
#
loop_
_entity_poly.entity_id
_entity_poly.type
_entity_poly.pdbx_seq_one_letter_code
_entity_poly.pdbx_strand_id
1 'polypeptide(L)'
;MSIFENFAADVAALVAVCMILGLVSLASAKIERSKGKNLTAHAAFLIVAVCSYLFIPMWIKDSFFTPLTIVVVGTAYPIWESIRAVCTIGSADDTTWLTFWIAQGIISFSTEWVDGFDNHVVIYWNMFEFFFYLWLILPWTDGSCLFFDFFMAPIVAPIIQPMVQKMDSVINKIIAAVMNAAHLSFVWVVFVFFPPGIKRFIWILIATVFPLASSIVSVTTFDGGDDTYWLTYWSCFGILFLIVDFLENFFGFIPGFYTLAIIATVYLMLPLFRGADTVFRSILVPLAGLQELLVRRDAEEIKRQAIADIPPEKRALVLKSIAESFEKEAKNQQGAKSNEGYQSVDDSNMIV
;
A
#
# COMPACT_ATOMS: atom_id res chain seq x y z
N MET A 1 -23.78 30.56 -6.98
CA MET A 1 -23.38 30.74 -5.57
C MET A 1 -23.16 29.38 -4.89
N SER A 2 -24.07 28.41 -5.04
CA SER A 2 -23.96 27.06 -4.43
C SER A 2 -22.75 26.20 -4.85
N ILE A 3 -22.31 26.24 -6.11
CA ILE A 3 -21.17 25.39 -6.57
C ILE A 3 -19.84 25.85 -5.95
N PHE A 4 -19.63 27.16 -5.82
CA PHE A 4 -18.41 27.72 -5.24
C PHE A 4 -18.35 27.57 -3.71
N GLU A 5 -19.50 27.62 -3.04
CA GLU A 5 -19.61 27.38 -1.60
C GLU A 5 -19.31 25.92 -1.24
N ASN A 6 -19.83 24.96 -2.02
CA ASN A 6 -19.51 23.54 -1.86
C ASN A 6 -18.02 23.26 -2.12
N PHE A 7 -17.45 23.86 -3.17
CA PHE A 7 -16.03 23.72 -3.49
C PHE A 7 -15.11 24.26 -2.37
N ALA A 8 -15.44 25.42 -1.80
CA ALA A 8 -14.66 25.99 -0.69
C ALA A 8 -14.72 25.11 0.57
N ALA A 9 -15.88 24.51 0.87
CA ALA A 9 -16.05 23.57 1.96
C ALA A 9 -15.22 22.29 1.75
N ASP A 10 -15.26 21.72 0.54
CA ASP A 10 -14.47 20.53 0.18
C ASP A 10 -12.97 20.79 0.30
N VAL A 11 -12.50 21.96 -0.15
CA VAL A 11 -11.09 22.37 -0.02
C VAL A 11 -10.71 22.55 1.45
N ALA A 12 -11.56 23.17 2.27
CA ALA A 12 -11.30 23.35 3.70
C ALA A 12 -11.24 22.00 4.43
N ALA A 13 -12.15 21.08 4.13
CA ALA A 13 -12.14 19.72 4.67
C ALA A 13 -10.87 18.97 4.27
N LEU A 14 -10.46 19.06 3.00
CA LEU A 14 -9.23 18.46 2.50
C LEU A 14 -8.00 18.99 3.25
N VAL A 15 -7.88 20.31 3.42
CA VAL A 15 -6.78 20.93 4.17
C VAL A 15 -6.77 20.44 5.62
N ALA A 16 -7.94 20.39 6.27
CA ALA A 16 -8.06 19.92 7.64
C ALA A 16 -7.65 18.44 7.78
N VAL A 17 -8.06 17.58 6.84
CA VAL A 17 -7.66 16.16 6.80
C VAL A 17 -6.16 16.01 6.59
N CYS A 18 -5.57 16.73 5.65
CA CYS A 18 -4.12 16.72 5.42
C CYS A 18 -3.34 17.20 6.66
N MET A 19 -3.86 18.18 7.39
CA MET A 19 -3.27 18.63 8.66
C MET A 19 -3.35 17.54 9.74
N ILE A 20 -4.49 16.86 9.88
CA ILE A 20 -4.64 15.72 10.80
C ILE A 20 -3.63 14.63 10.44
N LEU A 21 -3.54 14.25 9.17
CA LEU A 21 -2.60 13.22 8.71
C LEU A 21 -1.14 13.64 8.89
N GLY A 22 -0.81 14.91 8.73
CA GLY A 22 0.51 15.45 9.05
C GLY A 22 0.85 15.30 10.54
N LEU A 23 -0.10 15.59 11.43
CA LEU A 23 0.05 15.36 12.87
C LEU A 23 0.18 13.87 13.19
N VAL A 24 -0.60 13.02 12.53
CA VAL A 24 -0.50 11.56 12.66
C VAL A 24 0.88 11.09 12.26
N SER A 25 1.40 11.53 11.11
CA SER A 25 2.74 11.15 10.62
C SER A 25 3.84 11.59 11.60
N LEU A 26 3.75 12.81 12.14
CA LEU A 26 4.68 13.31 13.16
C LEU A 26 4.62 12.50 14.47
N ALA A 27 3.42 12.08 14.87
CA ALA A 27 3.24 11.27 16.06
C ALA A 27 3.77 9.84 15.84
N SER A 28 3.48 9.24 14.69
CA SER A 28 3.99 7.92 14.28
C SER A 28 5.51 7.87 14.19
N ALA A 29 6.17 8.99 13.88
CA ALA A 29 7.63 9.07 13.89
C ALA A 29 8.24 9.04 15.31
N LYS A 30 7.46 9.36 16.35
CA LYS A 30 7.93 9.47 17.75
C LYS A 30 7.42 8.35 18.66
N ILE A 31 6.28 7.77 18.31
CA ILE A 31 5.56 6.80 19.14
C ILE A 31 5.73 5.42 18.53
N GLU A 32 6.28 4.49 19.30
CA GLU A 32 6.34 3.08 18.90
C GLU A 32 4.91 2.51 18.83
N ARG A 33 4.64 1.72 17.79
CA ARG A 33 3.29 1.17 17.58
C ARG A 33 2.94 0.16 18.68
N SER A 34 1.71 0.26 19.18
CA SER A 34 1.25 -0.52 20.34
C SER A 34 0.96 -1.99 20.01
N LYS A 35 0.93 -2.38 18.73
CA LYS A 35 0.56 -3.73 18.25
C LYS A 35 -0.80 -4.19 18.79
N GLY A 36 -1.74 -3.25 18.95
CA GLY A 36 -3.09 -3.53 19.42
C GLY A 36 -3.22 -3.84 20.91
N LYS A 37 -2.13 -3.71 21.70
CA LYS A 37 -2.13 -4.15 23.11
C LYS A 37 -2.68 -3.09 24.07
N ASN A 38 -2.79 -1.85 23.64
CA ASN A 38 -3.19 -0.75 24.52
C ASN A 38 -4.72 -0.60 24.58
N LEU A 39 -5.36 -1.37 25.46
CA LEU A 39 -6.82 -1.34 25.63
C LEU A 39 -7.35 0.07 26.01
N THR A 40 -6.60 0.83 26.80
CA THR A 40 -7.00 2.19 27.18
C THR A 40 -7.06 3.14 25.98
N ALA A 41 -6.13 2.98 25.04
CA ALA A 41 -6.13 3.75 23.80
C ALA A 41 -7.33 3.40 22.91
N HIS A 42 -7.70 2.13 22.79
CA HIS A 42 -8.89 1.72 22.03
C HIS A 42 -10.18 2.24 22.67
N ALA A 43 -10.31 2.14 23.99
CA ALA A 43 -11.48 2.65 24.71
C ALA A 43 -11.59 4.17 24.59
N ALA A 44 -10.49 4.91 24.77
CA ALA A 44 -10.45 6.35 24.60
C ALA A 44 -10.81 6.76 23.17
N PHE A 45 -10.29 6.06 22.16
CA PHE A 45 -10.62 6.30 20.76
C PHE A 45 -12.11 6.08 20.48
N LEU A 46 -12.68 4.97 20.97
CA LEU A 46 -14.10 4.69 20.81
C LEU A 46 -14.99 5.75 21.46
N ILE A 47 -14.62 6.22 22.66
CA ILE A 47 -15.32 7.33 23.32
C ILE A 47 -15.27 8.58 22.44
N VAL A 48 -14.11 8.94 21.89
CA VAL A 48 -13.98 10.09 20.98
C VAL A 48 -14.84 9.93 19.73
N ALA A 49 -14.86 8.74 19.12
CA ALA A 49 -15.66 8.46 17.93
C ALA A 49 -17.17 8.56 18.23
N VAL A 50 -17.63 8.00 19.35
CA VAL A 50 -19.05 8.07 19.78
C VAL A 50 -19.43 9.50 20.16
N CYS A 51 -18.59 10.22 20.91
CA CYS A 51 -18.82 11.63 21.22
C CYS A 51 -18.88 12.47 19.94
N SER A 52 -18.00 12.21 18.98
CA SER A 52 -18.03 12.88 17.68
C SER A 52 -19.36 12.61 16.97
N TYR A 53 -19.81 11.35 16.93
CA TYR A 53 -21.08 10.95 16.33
C TYR A 53 -22.27 11.68 16.94
N LEU A 54 -22.32 11.80 18.27
CA LEU A 54 -23.44 12.39 19.00
C LEU A 54 -23.44 13.92 18.99
N PHE A 55 -22.27 14.55 19.14
CA PHE A 55 -22.19 15.97 19.47
C PHE A 55 -21.73 16.87 18.33
N ILE A 56 -21.14 16.33 17.24
CA ILE A 56 -20.77 17.15 16.08
C ILE A 56 -22.06 17.62 15.36
N PRO A 57 -22.26 18.94 15.16
CA PRO A 57 -23.38 19.48 14.41
C PRO A 57 -23.44 18.97 12.96
N MET A 58 -24.65 18.80 12.42
CA MET A 58 -24.86 18.25 11.08
C MET A 58 -24.07 18.99 9.99
N TRP A 59 -24.04 20.32 10.02
CA TRP A 59 -23.31 21.13 9.03
C TRP A 59 -21.80 20.87 9.00
N ILE A 60 -21.19 20.52 10.15
CA ILE A 60 -19.77 20.09 10.19
C ILE A 60 -19.63 18.71 9.59
N LYS A 61 -20.56 17.79 9.90
CA LYS A 61 -20.53 16.42 9.36
C LYS A 61 -20.61 16.43 7.83
N ASP A 62 -21.55 17.19 7.29
CA ASP A 62 -21.79 17.31 5.85
C ASP A 62 -20.59 17.92 5.12
N SER A 63 -19.88 18.83 5.78
CA SER A 63 -18.71 19.50 5.18
C SER A 63 -17.44 18.67 5.30
N PHE A 64 -17.27 17.89 6.37
CA PHE A 64 -16.01 17.23 6.69
C PHE A 64 -15.99 15.74 6.34
N PHE A 65 -17.06 14.98 6.56
CA PHE A 65 -17.10 13.53 6.28
C PHE A 65 -17.62 13.27 4.86
N THR A 66 -16.88 13.77 3.87
CA THR A 66 -17.20 13.63 2.45
C THR A 66 -16.45 12.44 1.82
N PRO A 67 -16.92 11.87 0.70
CA PRO A 67 -16.21 10.79 0.01
C PRO A 67 -14.74 11.10 -0.27
N LEU A 68 -14.42 12.36 -0.61
CA LEU A 68 -13.04 12.81 -0.82
C LEU A 68 -12.18 12.65 0.44
N THR A 69 -12.69 13.04 1.60
CA THR A 69 -11.94 12.86 2.87
C THR A 69 -11.70 11.40 3.20
N ILE A 70 -12.68 10.54 2.90
CA ILE A 70 -12.58 9.10 3.10
C ILE A 70 -11.52 8.50 2.19
N VAL A 71 -11.51 8.88 0.90
CA VAL A 71 -10.47 8.46 -0.06
C VAL A 71 -9.08 8.92 0.39
N VAL A 72 -8.95 10.13 0.94
CA VAL A 72 -7.65 10.64 1.40
C VAL A 72 -7.14 9.86 2.61
N VAL A 73 -7.98 9.65 3.63
CA VAL A 73 -7.59 8.95 4.87
C VAL A 73 -7.47 7.44 4.66
N GLY A 74 -8.39 6.84 3.92
CA GLY A 74 -8.50 5.39 3.73
C GLY A 74 -7.71 4.85 2.55
N THR A 75 -7.24 5.69 1.62
CA THR A 75 -6.55 5.24 0.41
C THR A 75 -5.28 6.04 0.14
N ALA A 76 -5.35 7.36 -0.06
CA ALA A 76 -4.19 8.15 -0.48
C ALA A 76 -3.04 8.15 0.54
N TYR A 77 -3.35 8.37 1.83
CA TYR A 77 -2.34 8.34 2.89
C TYR A 77 -1.76 6.94 3.13
N PRO A 78 -2.57 5.87 3.24
CA PRO A 78 -2.05 4.50 3.32
C PRO A 78 -1.18 4.09 2.12
N ILE A 79 -1.50 4.54 0.90
CA ILE A 79 -0.62 4.31 -0.27
C ILE A 79 0.75 4.93 -0.03
N TRP A 80 0.82 6.20 0.35
CA TRP A 80 2.08 6.88 0.63
C TRP A 80 2.91 6.13 1.67
N GLU A 81 2.27 5.74 2.77
CA GLU A 81 2.90 5.02 3.86
C GLU A 81 3.35 3.61 3.46
N SER A 82 2.57 2.92 2.62
CA SER A 82 2.92 1.60 2.07
C SER A 82 4.16 1.68 1.17
N ILE A 83 4.24 2.71 0.31
CA ILE A 83 5.43 2.95 -0.52
C ILE A 83 6.66 3.21 0.36
N ARG A 84 6.51 3.97 1.44
CA ARG A 84 7.59 4.20 2.40
C ARG A 84 8.03 2.92 3.11
N ALA A 85 7.09 2.12 3.59
CA ALA A 85 7.36 0.85 4.29
C ALA A 85 8.11 -0.15 3.41
N VAL A 86 7.70 -0.29 2.15
CA VAL A 86 8.42 -1.17 1.20
C VAL A 86 9.86 -0.67 0.93
N CYS A 87 10.17 0.60 1.19
CA CYS A 87 11.53 1.14 1.01
C CYS A 87 12.40 1.06 2.27
N THR A 88 11.85 0.79 3.46
CA THR A 88 12.60 0.75 4.72
C THR A 88 13.24 -0.61 4.97
N ILE A 89 14.26 -0.63 5.86
CA ILE A 89 14.96 -1.86 6.21
C ILE A 89 14.14 -2.64 7.24
N GLY A 90 13.77 -3.87 6.89
CA GLY A 90 12.89 -4.71 7.71
C GLY A 90 11.61 -5.04 6.97
N SER A 91 10.67 -5.67 7.66
CA SER A 91 9.35 -6.02 7.12
C SER A 91 8.24 -5.82 8.17
N ALA A 92 8.55 -5.24 9.33
CA ALA A 92 7.57 -5.10 10.41
C ALA A 92 6.51 -4.04 10.08
N ASP A 93 6.93 -2.95 9.46
CA ASP A 93 6.05 -1.92 8.87
C ASP A 93 5.31 -2.45 7.64
N ASP A 94 5.94 -3.32 6.83
CA ASP A 94 5.26 -3.98 5.71
C ASP A 94 4.00 -4.74 6.19
N THR A 95 4.17 -5.62 7.18
CA THR A 95 3.05 -6.36 7.79
C THR A 95 1.99 -5.42 8.37
N THR A 96 2.41 -4.30 8.96
CA THR A 96 1.50 -3.32 9.57
C THR A 96 0.57 -2.68 8.52
N TRP A 97 1.12 -2.26 7.38
CA TRP A 97 0.32 -1.67 6.32
C TRP A 97 -0.46 -2.72 5.52
N LEU A 98 0.06 -3.94 5.42
CA LEU A 98 -0.67 -5.03 4.78
C LEU A 98 -1.92 -5.42 5.59
N THR A 99 -1.82 -5.49 6.92
CA THR A 99 -2.99 -5.72 7.80
C THR A 99 -4.00 -4.58 7.75
N PHE A 100 -3.55 -3.33 7.52
CA PHE A 100 -4.44 -2.22 7.19
C PHE A 100 -5.24 -2.49 5.91
N TRP A 101 -4.57 -2.87 4.82
CA TRP A 101 -5.24 -3.15 3.54
C TRP A 101 -6.20 -4.34 3.62
N ILE A 102 -5.90 -5.35 4.44
CA ILE A 102 -6.83 -6.46 4.73
C ILE A 102 -8.11 -5.94 5.39
N ALA A 103 -8.00 -5.08 6.41
CA ALA A 103 -9.15 -4.49 7.08
C ALA A 103 -9.96 -3.57 6.14
N GLN A 104 -9.25 -2.72 5.39
CA GLN A 104 -9.84 -1.78 4.43
C GLN A 104 -10.55 -2.52 3.29
N GLY A 105 -9.96 -3.58 2.75
CA GLY A 105 -10.55 -4.34 1.65
C GLY A 105 -11.88 -4.99 2.03
N ILE A 106 -12.04 -5.42 3.29
CA ILE A 106 -13.31 -5.99 3.79
C ILE A 106 -14.39 -4.92 3.95
N ILE A 107 -14.03 -3.74 4.48
CA ILE A 107 -14.97 -2.63 4.59
C ILE A 107 -15.38 -2.09 3.22
N SER A 108 -14.45 -2.00 2.27
CA SER A 108 -14.69 -1.48 0.91
C SER A 108 -15.83 -2.20 0.18
N PHE A 109 -15.94 -3.53 0.36
CA PHE A 109 -17.07 -4.28 -0.20
C PHE A 109 -18.42 -3.84 0.33
N SER A 110 -18.48 -3.37 1.58
CA SER A 110 -19.71 -2.89 2.20
C SER A 110 -20.05 -1.48 1.69
N THR A 111 -19.04 -0.64 1.52
CA THR A 111 -19.17 0.77 1.08
C THR A 111 -19.82 0.89 -0.30
N GLU A 112 -19.53 -0.01 -1.24
CA GLU A 112 -20.13 -0.01 -2.58
C GLU A 112 -21.66 -0.09 -2.60
N TRP A 113 -22.29 -0.59 -1.53
CA TRP A 113 -23.76 -0.68 -1.43
C TRP A 113 -24.38 0.52 -0.71
N VAL A 114 -23.57 1.34 -0.06
CA VAL A 114 -24.04 2.44 0.79
C VAL A 114 -24.55 3.61 -0.03
N ASP A 115 -23.98 3.85 -1.20
CA ASP A 115 -24.40 4.93 -2.12
C ASP A 115 -25.85 4.80 -2.60
N GLY A 116 -26.47 3.62 -2.44
CA GLY A 116 -27.88 3.39 -2.75
C GLY A 116 -28.87 3.84 -1.66
N PHE A 117 -28.38 4.24 -0.48
CA PHE A 117 -29.22 4.69 0.64
C PHE A 117 -29.41 6.21 0.64
N ASP A 118 -30.24 6.70 1.57
CA ASP A 118 -30.46 8.14 1.72
C ASP A 118 -29.23 8.86 2.29
N ASN A 119 -29.17 10.18 2.08
CA ASN A 119 -28.03 11.00 2.47
C ASN A 119 -27.68 10.90 3.97
N HIS A 120 -28.66 10.70 4.86
CA HIS A 120 -28.35 10.57 6.29
C HIS A 120 -27.54 9.29 6.55
N VAL A 121 -27.88 8.18 5.90
CA VAL A 121 -27.13 6.92 6.01
C VAL A 121 -25.70 7.12 5.48
N VAL A 122 -25.54 7.75 4.32
CA VAL A 122 -24.24 7.99 3.69
C VAL A 122 -23.32 8.82 4.60
N ILE A 123 -23.83 9.90 5.20
CA ILE A 123 -23.03 10.78 6.07
C ILE A 123 -22.54 10.02 7.30
N TYR A 124 -23.40 9.21 7.94
CA TYR A 124 -23.00 8.43 9.10
C TYR A 124 -22.06 7.26 8.73
N TRP A 125 -22.19 6.71 7.53
CA TRP A 125 -21.25 5.71 7.02
C TRP A 125 -19.87 6.32 6.78
N ASN A 126 -19.78 7.46 6.10
CA ASN A 126 -18.52 8.18 5.89
C ASN A 126 -17.86 8.53 7.23
N MET A 127 -18.65 8.96 8.20
CA MET A 127 -18.14 9.24 9.55
C MET A 127 -17.58 7.98 10.22
N PHE A 128 -18.29 6.85 10.10
CA PHE A 128 -17.79 5.56 10.59
C PHE A 128 -16.47 5.17 9.90
N GLU A 129 -16.39 5.24 8.57
CA GLU A 129 -15.19 4.92 7.81
C GLU A 129 -14.01 5.81 8.21
N PHE A 130 -14.24 7.11 8.37
CA PHE A 130 -13.21 8.05 8.80
C PHE A 130 -12.58 7.63 10.14
N PHE A 131 -13.41 7.38 11.16
CA PHE A 131 -12.91 6.96 12.47
C PHE A 131 -12.34 5.54 12.43
N PHE A 132 -12.91 4.65 11.64
CA PHE A 132 -12.38 3.30 11.46
C PHE A 132 -10.98 3.33 10.85
N TYR A 133 -10.76 4.07 9.76
CA TYR A 133 -9.44 4.21 9.14
C TYR A 133 -8.43 4.89 10.06
N LEU A 134 -8.82 5.95 10.80
CA LEU A 134 -7.95 6.53 11.81
C LEU A 134 -7.58 5.52 12.90
N TRP A 135 -8.53 4.72 13.38
CA TRP A 135 -8.27 3.69 14.38
C TRP A 135 -7.25 2.65 13.90
N LEU A 136 -7.30 2.27 12.61
CA LEU A 136 -6.32 1.37 12.00
C LEU A 136 -4.93 2.01 11.87
N ILE A 137 -4.86 3.29 11.49
CA ILE A 137 -3.63 4.00 11.13
C ILE A 137 -2.84 4.46 12.37
N LEU A 138 -3.53 4.89 13.43
CA LEU A 138 -2.90 5.54 14.58
C LEU A 138 -1.96 4.57 15.33
N PRO A 139 -0.74 5.01 15.71
CA PRO A 139 0.28 4.12 16.26
C PRO A 139 -0.06 3.61 17.67
N TRP A 140 -0.82 4.37 18.47
CA TRP A 140 -1.18 3.98 19.84
C TRP A 140 -2.38 3.04 19.92
N THR A 141 -3.31 3.10 18.96
CA THR A 141 -4.37 2.08 18.82
C THR A 141 -3.82 0.88 18.06
N ASP A 142 -3.19 1.13 16.91
CA ASP A 142 -2.70 0.09 16.01
C ASP A 142 -3.81 -0.92 15.69
N GLY A 143 -4.97 -0.38 15.33
CA GLY A 143 -6.21 -1.13 15.17
C GLY A 143 -6.12 -2.19 14.09
N SER A 144 -5.28 -2.01 13.06
CA SER A 144 -5.07 -3.01 12.02
C SER A 144 -4.46 -4.29 12.58
N CYS A 145 -3.45 -4.18 13.44
CA CYS A 145 -2.87 -5.34 14.13
C CYS A 145 -3.88 -6.00 15.06
N LEU A 146 -4.61 -5.22 15.88
CA LEU A 146 -5.63 -5.79 16.77
C LEU A 146 -6.70 -6.54 15.98
N PHE A 147 -7.21 -5.93 14.90
CA PHE A 147 -8.21 -6.52 14.03
C PHE A 147 -7.71 -7.82 13.39
N PHE A 148 -6.47 -7.82 12.90
CA PHE A 148 -5.89 -9.00 12.27
C PHE A 148 -5.69 -10.13 13.29
N ASP A 149 -5.03 -9.86 14.41
CA ASP A 149 -4.69 -10.86 15.43
C ASP A 149 -5.94 -11.43 16.13
N PHE A 150 -6.96 -10.59 16.34
CA PHE A 150 -8.18 -11.00 17.03
C PHE A 150 -9.18 -11.73 16.13
N PHE A 151 -9.30 -11.33 14.86
CA PHE A 151 -10.34 -11.85 13.97
C PHE A 151 -9.77 -12.55 12.73
N MET A 152 -8.86 -11.93 11.98
CA MET A 152 -8.39 -12.48 10.70
C MET A 152 -7.55 -13.74 10.87
N ALA A 153 -6.53 -13.70 11.71
CA ALA A 153 -5.63 -14.83 11.94
C ALA A 153 -6.34 -16.07 12.52
N PRO A 154 -7.15 -15.98 13.60
CA PRO A 154 -7.75 -17.18 14.18
C PRO A 154 -8.97 -17.72 13.43
N ILE A 155 -9.79 -16.86 12.81
CA ILE A 155 -11.07 -17.28 12.21
C ILE A 155 -10.95 -17.43 10.70
N VAL A 156 -10.38 -16.42 10.02
CA VAL A 156 -10.44 -16.32 8.55
C VAL A 156 -9.30 -17.07 7.88
N ALA A 157 -8.07 -16.93 8.39
CA ALA A 157 -6.89 -17.53 7.77
C ALA A 157 -6.98 -19.06 7.60
N PRO A 158 -7.43 -19.87 8.59
CA PRO A 158 -7.54 -21.32 8.43
C PRO A 158 -8.54 -21.73 7.35
N ILE A 159 -9.57 -20.90 7.09
CA ILE A 159 -10.58 -21.14 6.06
C ILE A 159 -10.01 -20.81 4.67
N ILE A 160 -9.23 -19.74 4.56
CA ILE A 160 -8.71 -19.21 3.29
C ILE A 160 -7.44 -19.92 2.81
N GLN A 161 -6.54 -20.34 3.71
CA GLN A 161 -5.30 -21.06 3.36
C GLN A 161 -5.48 -22.20 2.35
N PRO A 162 -6.41 -23.16 2.54
CA PRO A 162 -6.60 -24.25 1.56
C PRO A 162 -7.20 -23.77 0.23
N MET A 163 -7.87 -22.61 0.20
CA MET A 163 -8.38 -22.02 -1.04
C MET A 163 -7.24 -21.36 -1.83
N VAL A 164 -6.38 -20.58 -1.17
CA VAL A 164 -5.24 -19.90 -1.80
C VAL A 164 -4.27 -20.90 -2.42
N GLN A 165 -3.92 -21.98 -1.70
CA GLN A 165 -3.05 -23.04 -2.24
C GLN A 165 -3.63 -23.73 -3.48
N LYS A 166 -4.96 -23.90 -3.54
CA LYS A 166 -5.63 -24.41 -4.75
C LYS A 166 -5.61 -23.38 -5.88
N MET A 167 -5.62 -22.11 -5.54
CA MET A 167 -5.67 -20.99 -6.47
C MET A 167 -4.41 -20.89 -7.32
N ASP A 168 -3.25 -21.30 -6.82
CA ASP A 168 -2.02 -21.44 -7.64
C ASP A 168 -2.23 -22.40 -8.82
N SER A 169 -2.96 -23.52 -8.60
CA SER A 169 -3.34 -24.43 -9.67
C SER A 169 -4.38 -23.83 -10.62
N VAL A 170 -5.26 -22.95 -10.12
CA VAL A 170 -6.28 -22.25 -10.91
C VAL A 170 -5.63 -21.17 -11.78
N ILE A 171 -4.67 -20.42 -11.27
CA ILE A 171 -3.91 -19.42 -12.03
C ILE A 171 -3.23 -20.09 -13.22
N ASN A 172 -2.61 -21.25 -13.03
CA ASN A 172 -2.01 -22.00 -14.14
C ASN A 172 -3.05 -22.44 -15.19
N LYS A 173 -4.27 -22.79 -14.77
CA LYS A 173 -5.39 -23.08 -15.69
C LYS A 173 -5.91 -21.82 -16.39
N ILE A 174 -5.95 -20.68 -15.70
CA ILE A 174 -6.32 -19.37 -16.29
C ILE A 174 -5.30 -19.00 -17.36
N ILE A 175 -4.00 -19.12 -17.09
CA ILE A 175 -2.94 -18.89 -18.08
C ILE A 175 -3.17 -19.79 -19.30
N ALA A 176 -3.45 -21.07 -19.10
CA ALA A 176 -3.76 -21.99 -20.20
C ALA A 176 -5.07 -21.63 -20.94
N ALA A 177 -6.09 -21.13 -20.24
CA ALA A 177 -7.35 -20.67 -20.83
C ALA A 177 -7.18 -19.36 -21.62
N VAL A 178 -6.31 -18.44 -21.16
CA VAL A 178 -5.93 -17.22 -21.88
C VAL A 178 -5.24 -17.57 -23.19
N MET A 179 -4.42 -18.62 -23.22
CA MET A 179 -3.84 -19.15 -24.45
C MET A 179 -4.90 -19.73 -25.41
N ASN A 180 -6.07 -20.11 -24.92
CA ASN A 180 -7.20 -20.55 -25.73
C ASN A 180 -8.12 -19.37 -26.08
N ALA A 181 -7.72 -18.60 -27.09
CA ALA A 181 -8.33 -17.32 -27.50
C ALA A 181 -9.86 -17.35 -27.75
N ALA A 182 -10.44 -18.52 -28.05
CA ALA A 182 -11.87 -18.66 -28.35
C ALA A 182 -12.78 -18.53 -27.10
N HIS A 183 -12.33 -18.99 -25.93
CA HIS A 183 -13.12 -18.87 -24.70
C HIS A 183 -13.05 -17.44 -24.13
N LEU A 184 -11.90 -16.79 -24.28
CA LEU A 184 -11.68 -15.43 -23.80
C LEU A 184 -12.52 -14.41 -24.57
N SER A 185 -12.68 -14.58 -25.89
CA SER A 185 -13.48 -13.66 -26.70
C SER A 185 -14.97 -13.71 -26.34
N PHE A 186 -15.53 -14.89 -26.08
CA PHE A 186 -16.93 -15.01 -25.65
C PHE A 186 -17.19 -14.34 -24.29
N VAL A 187 -16.34 -14.62 -23.29
CA VAL A 187 -16.45 -13.99 -21.96
C VAL A 187 -16.31 -12.47 -22.05
N TRP A 188 -15.36 -11.99 -22.85
CA TRP A 188 -15.16 -10.56 -23.08
C TRP A 188 -16.37 -9.90 -23.74
N VAL A 189 -16.96 -10.52 -24.77
CA VAL A 189 -18.17 -10.00 -25.43
C VAL A 189 -19.31 -9.87 -24.43
N VAL A 190 -19.57 -10.88 -23.60
CA VAL A 190 -20.61 -10.82 -22.57
C VAL A 190 -20.33 -9.70 -21.56
N PHE A 191 -19.09 -9.58 -21.10
CA PHE A 191 -18.67 -8.55 -20.14
C PHE A 191 -18.90 -7.13 -20.66
N VAL A 192 -18.62 -6.87 -21.94
CA VAL A 192 -18.77 -5.54 -22.54
C VAL A 192 -20.22 -5.04 -22.50
N PHE A 193 -21.20 -5.94 -22.59
CA PHE A 193 -22.63 -5.60 -22.53
C PHE A 193 -23.15 -5.35 -21.11
N PHE A 194 -22.35 -5.58 -20.07
CA PHE A 194 -22.79 -5.27 -18.71
C PHE A 194 -22.88 -3.76 -18.44
N PRO A 195 -23.84 -3.32 -17.61
CA PRO A 195 -23.92 -1.96 -17.11
C PRO A 195 -22.60 -1.51 -16.45
N PRO A 196 -22.24 -0.20 -16.51
CA PRO A 196 -21.01 0.32 -15.90
C PRO A 196 -20.82 -0.10 -14.44
N GLY A 197 -21.86 -0.01 -13.60
CA GLY A 197 -21.77 -0.42 -12.19
C GLY A 197 -21.41 -1.90 -11.99
N ILE A 198 -21.95 -2.80 -12.82
CA ILE A 198 -21.59 -4.24 -12.76
C ILE A 198 -20.13 -4.44 -13.20
N LYS A 199 -19.67 -3.70 -14.22
CA LYS A 199 -18.27 -3.76 -14.67
C LYS A 199 -17.31 -3.25 -13.60
N ARG A 200 -17.65 -2.14 -12.91
CA ARG A 200 -16.91 -1.60 -11.76
C ARG A 200 -16.81 -2.63 -10.64
N PHE A 201 -17.95 -3.21 -10.25
CA PHE A 201 -18.01 -4.24 -9.22
C PHE A 201 -17.16 -5.47 -9.56
N ILE A 202 -17.25 -5.98 -10.80
CA ILE A 202 -16.41 -7.10 -11.25
C ILE A 202 -14.93 -6.75 -11.17
N TRP A 203 -14.53 -5.55 -11.62
CA TRP A 203 -13.15 -5.11 -11.55
C TRP A 203 -12.65 -5.01 -10.10
N ILE A 204 -13.41 -4.38 -9.20
CA ILE A 204 -13.09 -4.28 -7.77
C ILE A 204 -12.98 -5.68 -7.17
N LEU A 205 -13.91 -6.60 -7.46
CA LEU A 205 -13.88 -7.97 -6.97
C LEU A 205 -12.60 -8.71 -7.41
N ILE A 206 -12.22 -8.60 -8.69
CA ILE A 206 -10.96 -9.18 -9.20
C ILE A 206 -9.75 -8.57 -8.50
N ALA A 207 -9.75 -7.25 -8.31
CA ALA A 207 -8.64 -6.53 -7.71
C ALA A 207 -8.46 -6.78 -6.21
N THR A 208 -9.51 -7.20 -5.51
CA THR A 208 -9.48 -7.27 -4.05
C THR A 208 -9.56 -8.68 -3.53
N VAL A 209 -10.43 -9.56 -4.05
CA VAL A 209 -10.67 -10.89 -3.45
C VAL A 209 -9.43 -11.76 -3.43
N PHE A 210 -8.79 -11.93 -4.59
CA PHE A 210 -7.60 -12.78 -4.69
C PHE A 210 -6.41 -12.18 -3.90
N PRO A 211 -6.04 -10.91 -4.11
CA PRO A 211 -4.94 -10.30 -3.36
C PRO A 211 -5.18 -10.25 -1.85
N LEU A 212 -6.41 -10.01 -1.39
CA LEU A 212 -6.75 -10.00 0.04
C LEU A 212 -6.62 -11.38 0.66
N ALA A 213 -7.08 -12.43 -0.04
CA ALA A 213 -6.90 -13.81 0.41
C ALA A 213 -5.41 -14.16 0.55
N SER A 214 -4.59 -13.80 -0.44
CA SER A 214 -3.15 -14.06 -0.40
C SER A 214 -2.41 -13.21 0.64
N SER A 215 -2.84 -11.96 0.87
CA SER A 215 -2.32 -11.08 1.92
C SER A 215 -2.57 -11.65 3.32
N ILE A 216 -3.76 -12.22 3.56
CA ILE A 216 -4.08 -12.88 4.84
C ILE A 216 -3.14 -14.06 5.06
N VAL A 217 -2.90 -14.86 4.02
CA VAL A 217 -2.01 -16.02 4.12
C VAL A 217 -0.57 -15.59 4.37
N SER A 218 -0.07 -14.59 3.65
CA SER A 218 1.32 -14.13 3.77
C SER A 218 1.66 -13.64 5.18
N VAL A 219 0.75 -12.89 5.81
CA VAL A 219 0.97 -12.38 7.17
C VAL A 219 0.99 -13.53 8.20
N THR A 220 0.35 -14.67 7.91
CA THR A 220 0.36 -15.85 8.78
C THR A 220 1.52 -16.81 8.53
N THR A 221 2.24 -16.68 7.41
CA THR A 221 3.36 -17.55 7.08
C THR A 221 4.68 -16.93 7.55
N PHE A 222 5.66 -17.79 7.92
CA PHE A 222 6.94 -17.33 8.46
C PHE A 222 7.94 -16.87 7.38
N ASP A 223 7.56 -16.96 6.10
CA ASP A 223 8.39 -16.56 4.98
C ASP A 223 8.14 -15.06 4.70
N GLY A 224 8.78 -14.19 5.47
CA GLY A 224 8.50 -12.74 5.50
C GLY A 224 8.73 -11.97 4.18
N GLY A 225 9.09 -12.64 3.09
CA GLY A 225 9.19 -12.07 1.74
C GLY A 225 7.84 -11.87 1.04
N ASP A 226 6.81 -12.63 1.43
CA ASP A 226 5.50 -12.58 0.76
C ASP A 226 4.69 -11.32 1.13
N ASP A 227 4.86 -10.79 2.34
CA ASP A 227 4.16 -9.58 2.81
C ASP A 227 4.55 -8.34 1.99
N THR A 228 5.86 -8.17 1.72
CA THR A 228 6.35 -7.07 0.88
C THR A 228 5.71 -7.13 -0.51
N TYR A 229 5.58 -8.33 -1.10
CA TYR A 229 5.01 -8.48 -2.44
C TYR A 229 3.57 -7.96 -2.49
N TRP A 230 2.73 -8.40 -1.56
CA TRP A 230 1.34 -7.96 -1.52
C TRP A 230 1.20 -6.48 -1.16
N LEU A 231 2.05 -5.95 -0.28
CA LEU A 231 2.03 -4.52 0.02
C LEU A 231 2.45 -3.67 -1.19
N THR A 232 3.42 -4.14 -1.97
CA THR A 232 3.81 -3.52 -3.24
C THR A 232 2.65 -3.52 -4.22
N TYR A 233 1.91 -4.64 -4.30
CA TYR A 233 0.69 -4.73 -5.09
C TYR A 233 -0.36 -3.70 -4.65
N TRP A 234 -0.70 -3.64 -3.35
CA TRP A 234 -1.69 -2.69 -2.83
C TRP A 234 -1.30 -1.23 -3.06
N SER A 235 0.00 -0.91 -2.98
CA SER A 235 0.53 0.41 -3.30
C SER A 235 0.28 0.80 -4.78
N CYS A 236 0.60 -0.11 -5.71
CA CYS A 236 0.39 0.09 -7.13
C CYS A 236 -1.10 0.10 -7.51
N PHE A 237 -1.87 -0.85 -6.97
CA PHE A 237 -3.30 -0.95 -7.20
C PHE A 237 -4.03 0.27 -6.64
N GLY A 238 -3.66 0.77 -5.47
CA GLY A 238 -4.27 1.97 -4.90
C GLY A 238 -4.13 3.19 -5.82
N ILE A 239 -2.95 3.40 -6.42
CA ILE A 239 -2.76 4.47 -7.42
C ILE A 239 -3.60 4.21 -8.68
N LEU A 240 -3.61 2.97 -9.18
CA LEU A 240 -4.46 2.58 -10.30
C LEU A 240 -5.94 2.84 -9.99
N PHE A 241 -6.40 2.53 -8.78
CA PHE A 241 -7.75 2.72 -8.31
C PHE A 241 -8.14 4.20 -8.33
N LEU A 242 -7.31 5.07 -7.75
CA LEU A 242 -7.54 6.53 -7.76
C LEU A 242 -7.61 7.08 -9.20
N ILE A 243 -6.74 6.60 -10.09
CA ILE A 243 -6.74 7.01 -11.50
C ILE A 243 -8.02 6.53 -12.20
N VAL A 244 -8.39 5.25 -12.05
CA VAL A 244 -9.58 4.68 -12.69
C VAL A 244 -10.85 5.33 -12.17
N ASP A 245 -10.97 5.54 -10.85
CA ASP A 245 -12.11 6.20 -10.22
C ASP A 245 -12.28 7.63 -10.73
N PHE A 246 -11.19 8.40 -10.83
CA PHE A 246 -11.23 9.73 -11.45
C PHE A 246 -11.63 9.68 -12.93
N LEU A 247 -11.01 8.79 -13.70
CA LEU A 247 -11.23 8.66 -15.15
C LEU A 247 -12.61 8.10 -15.50
N GLU A 248 -13.23 7.33 -14.61
CA GLU A 248 -14.58 6.77 -14.82
C GLU A 248 -15.60 7.85 -15.14
N ASN A 249 -15.51 9.01 -14.46
CA ASN A 249 -16.39 10.16 -14.69
C ASN A 249 -16.37 10.66 -16.14
N PHE A 250 -15.28 10.44 -16.86
CA PHE A 250 -15.08 10.91 -18.24
C PHE A 250 -15.18 9.78 -19.26
N PHE A 251 -14.69 8.58 -18.93
CA PHE A 251 -14.45 7.49 -19.87
C PHE A 251 -15.22 6.21 -19.54
N GLY A 252 -15.98 6.15 -18.44
CA GLY A 252 -16.71 4.95 -18.00
C GLY A 252 -17.76 4.45 -18.99
N PHE A 253 -18.24 5.30 -19.90
CA PHE A 253 -19.15 4.91 -20.98
C PHE A 253 -18.45 4.12 -22.11
N ILE A 254 -17.12 4.22 -22.22
CA ILE A 254 -16.36 3.55 -23.29
C ILE A 254 -16.33 2.04 -22.99
N PRO A 255 -16.79 1.18 -23.94
CA PRO A 255 -16.88 -0.27 -23.73
C PRO A 255 -15.59 -0.93 -23.20
N GLY A 256 -14.42 -0.48 -23.67
CA GLY A 256 -13.11 -1.05 -23.31
C GLY A 256 -12.47 -0.50 -22.03
N PHE A 257 -13.05 0.52 -21.37
CA PHE A 257 -12.44 1.18 -20.21
C PHE A 257 -12.13 0.20 -19.07
N TYR A 258 -13.15 -0.54 -18.63
CA TYR A 258 -13.00 -1.54 -17.57
C TYR A 258 -12.19 -2.77 -17.99
N THR A 259 -12.16 -3.09 -19.29
CA THR A 259 -11.26 -4.14 -19.79
C THR A 259 -9.80 -3.76 -19.55
N LEU A 260 -9.41 -2.51 -19.82
CA LEU A 260 -8.06 -2.03 -19.56
C LEU A 260 -7.74 -2.01 -18.06
N ALA A 261 -8.68 -1.58 -17.22
CA ALA A 261 -8.52 -1.61 -15.76
C ALA A 261 -8.27 -3.03 -15.24
N ILE A 262 -9.03 -4.02 -15.73
CA ILE A 262 -8.85 -5.44 -15.38
C ILE A 262 -7.49 -5.95 -15.88
N ILE A 263 -7.10 -5.67 -17.13
CA ILE A 263 -5.79 -6.09 -17.67
C ILE A 263 -4.65 -5.51 -16.83
N ALA A 264 -4.71 -4.21 -16.51
CA ALA A 264 -3.71 -3.56 -15.66
C ALA A 264 -3.66 -4.19 -14.26
N THR A 265 -4.81 -4.49 -13.66
CA THR A 265 -4.90 -5.14 -12.36
C THR A 265 -4.31 -6.55 -12.37
N VAL A 266 -4.61 -7.34 -13.41
CA VAL A 266 -4.07 -8.70 -13.62
C VAL A 266 -2.55 -8.66 -13.80
N TYR A 267 -2.04 -7.69 -14.56
CA TYR A 267 -0.60 -7.47 -14.71
C TYR A 267 0.08 -7.17 -13.37
N LEU A 268 -0.55 -6.36 -12.52
CA LEU A 268 -0.01 -6.03 -11.19
C LEU A 268 -0.01 -7.23 -10.24
N MET A 269 -1.10 -8.02 -10.19
CA MET A 269 -1.24 -9.08 -9.18
C MET A 269 -0.50 -10.39 -9.50
N LEU A 270 -0.36 -10.74 -10.78
CA LEU A 270 0.17 -12.05 -11.16
C LEU A 270 1.69 -12.13 -10.99
N PRO A 271 2.22 -13.10 -10.23
CA PRO A 271 3.66 -13.25 -10.01
C PRO A 271 4.47 -13.43 -11.29
N LEU A 272 3.87 -14.01 -12.34
CA LEU A 272 4.49 -14.22 -13.65
C LEU A 272 5.05 -12.94 -14.27
N PHE A 273 4.33 -11.83 -14.13
CA PHE A 273 4.71 -10.57 -14.76
C PHE A 273 5.61 -9.69 -13.89
N ARG A 274 5.62 -9.93 -12.56
CA ARG A 274 6.22 -9.04 -11.56
C ARG A 274 5.83 -7.57 -11.80
N GLY A 275 4.59 -7.36 -12.22
CA GLY A 275 4.13 -6.05 -12.70
C GLY A 275 4.09 -5.00 -11.60
N ALA A 276 3.65 -5.38 -10.39
CA ALA A 276 3.68 -4.50 -9.23
C ALA A 276 5.10 -4.05 -8.89
N ASP A 277 6.07 -4.95 -8.82
CA ASP A 277 7.49 -4.61 -8.56
C ASP A 277 8.08 -3.70 -9.64
N THR A 278 7.79 -3.99 -10.92
CA THR A 278 8.25 -3.17 -12.05
C THR A 278 7.70 -1.75 -11.95
N VAL A 279 6.38 -1.58 -11.77
CA VAL A 279 5.74 -0.26 -11.64
C VAL A 279 6.22 0.46 -10.38
N PHE A 280 6.36 -0.26 -9.27
CA PHE A 280 6.82 0.29 -8.01
C PHE A 280 8.22 0.89 -8.13
N ARG A 281 9.18 0.11 -8.64
CA ARG A 281 10.58 0.52 -8.74
C ARG A 281 10.84 1.56 -9.82
N SER A 282 10.10 1.51 -10.93
CA SER A 282 10.31 2.41 -12.07
C SER A 282 9.51 3.71 -12.01
N ILE A 283 8.35 3.70 -11.34
CA ILE A 283 7.43 4.85 -11.31
C ILE A 283 7.25 5.36 -9.88
N LEU A 284 6.75 4.54 -8.95
CA LEU A 284 6.35 5.03 -7.62
C LEU A 284 7.53 5.52 -6.78
N VAL A 285 8.62 4.74 -6.73
CA VAL A 285 9.80 5.07 -5.90
C VAL A 285 10.50 6.34 -6.40
N PRO A 286 10.74 6.52 -7.72
CA PRO A 286 11.27 7.78 -8.23
C PRO A 286 10.36 8.99 -7.97
N LEU A 287 9.05 8.84 -8.12
CA LEU A 287 8.09 9.91 -7.84
C LEU A 287 8.03 10.27 -6.34
N ALA A 288 8.22 9.28 -5.46
CA ALA A 288 8.25 9.47 -4.02
C ALA A 288 9.60 10.00 -3.49
N GLY A 289 10.66 9.98 -4.31
CA GLY A 289 12.00 10.38 -3.88
C GLY A 289 12.66 9.40 -2.90
N LEU A 290 12.29 8.12 -2.94
CA LEU A 290 12.72 7.10 -1.96
C LEU A 290 13.79 6.14 -2.51
N GLN A 291 14.46 6.50 -3.61
CA GLN A 291 15.45 5.64 -4.28
C GLN A 291 16.57 5.23 -3.32
N GLU A 292 17.07 6.15 -2.50
CA GLU A 292 18.14 5.88 -1.55
C GLU A 292 17.71 4.84 -0.50
N LEU A 293 16.49 4.95 0.03
CA LEU A 293 15.97 4.01 1.02
C LEU A 293 15.83 2.61 0.42
N LEU A 294 15.22 2.52 -0.79
CA LEU A 294 15.06 1.25 -1.48
C LEU A 294 16.41 0.58 -1.77
N VAL A 295 17.40 1.33 -2.28
CA VAL A 295 18.74 0.79 -2.55
C VAL A 295 19.41 0.30 -1.27
N ARG A 296 19.27 1.04 -0.17
CA ARG A 296 19.79 0.61 1.15
C ARG A 296 19.10 -0.68 1.63
N ARG A 297 17.79 -0.78 1.46
CA ARG A 297 17.03 -2.00 1.78
C ARG A 297 17.52 -3.18 0.95
N ASP A 298 17.57 -3.04 -0.38
CA ASP A 298 17.99 -4.12 -1.28
C ASP A 298 19.43 -4.57 -0.95
N ALA A 299 20.33 -3.63 -0.64
CA ALA A 299 21.70 -3.95 -0.23
C ALA A 299 21.75 -4.77 1.07
N GLU A 300 20.93 -4.43 2.07
CA GLU A 300 20.85 -5.19 3.32
C GLU A 300 20.24 -6.58 3.09
N GLU A 301 19.25 -6.70 2.20
CA GLU A 301 18.63 -7.98 1.86
C GLU A 301 19.59 -8.91 1.10
N ILE A 302 20.31 -8.39 0.10
CA ILE A 302 21.37 -9.12 -0.60
C ILE A 302 22.44 -9.60 0.39
N LYS A 303 22.84 -8.74 1.33
CA LYS A 303 23.79 -9.10 2.39
C LYS A 303 23.26 -10.21 3.28
N ARG A 304 21.99 -10.15 3.71
CA ARG A 304 21.36 -11.20 4.54
C ARG A 304 21.34 -12.54 3.80
N GLN A 305 20.91 -12.55 2.55
CA GLN A 305 20.87 -13.73 1.70
C GLN A 305 22.28 -14.32 1.49
N ALA A 306 23.25 -13.47 1.13
CA ALA A 306 24.64 -13.90 0.97
C ALA A 306 25.23 -14.51 2.25
N ILE A 307 24.89 -14.00 3.44
CA ILE A 307 25.34 -14.58 4.71
C ILE A 307 24.63 -15.90 5.03
N ALA A 308 23.34 -16.01 4.68
CA ALA A 308 22.55 -17.22 4.88
C ALA A 308 23.07 -18.39 4.03
N ASP A 309 23.49 -18.11 2.80
CA ASP A 309 24.05 -19.10 1.86
C ASP A 309 25.43 -19.63 2.27
N ILE A 310 26.16 -18.92 3.15
CA ILE A 310 27.48 -19.37 3.62
C ILE A 310 27.31 -20.52 4.63
N PRO A 311 28.00 -21.67 4.42
CA PRO A 311 28.04 -22.76 5.39
C PRO A 311 28.47 -22.27 6.78
N PRO A 312 27.80 -22.72 7.86
CA PRO A 312 28.01 -22.19 9.21
C PRO A 312 29.46 -22.31 9.67
N GLU A 313 30.17 -23.37 9.26
CA GLU A 313 31.60 -23.60 9.56
C GLU A 313 32.55 -22.57 8.95
N LYS A 314 32.20 -21.98 7.80
CA LYS A 314 33.04 -21.02 7.06
C LYS A 314 32.62 -19.57 7.30
N ARG A 315 31.46 -19.34 7.91
CA ARG A 315 30.85 -18.01 8.08
C ARG A 315 31.79 -17.01 8.75
N ALA A 316 32.42 -17.40 9.86
CA ALA A 316 33.35 -16.50 10.58
C ALA A 316 34.58 -16.12 9.74
N LEU A 317 35.13 -17.07 8.98
CA LEU A 317 36.29 -16.83 8.12
C LEU A 317 35.95 -15.94 6.92
N VAL A 318 34.81 -16.21 6.27
CA VAL A 318 34.35 -15.42 5.13
C VAL A 318 34.01 -13.98 5.57
N LEU A 319 33.31 -13.80 6.68
CA LEU A 319 33.01 -12.47 7.22
C LEU A 319 34.28 -11.68 7.55
N LYS A 320 35.30 -12.34 8.13
CA LYS A 320 36.60 -11.71 8.39
C LYS A 320 37.29 -11.26 7.10
N SER A 321 37.33 -12.13 6.08
CA SER A 321 37.92 -11.81 4.78
C SER A 321 37.20 -10.66 4.07
N ILE A 322 35.86 -10.63 4.15
CA ILE A 322 35.04 -9.53 3.64
C ILE A 322 35.41 -8.21 4.35
N ALA A 323 35.50 -8.20 5.69
CA ALA A 323 35.88 -7.02 6.45
C ALA A 323 37.28 -6.50 6.06
N GLU A 324 38.26 -7.39 5.95
CA GLU A 324 39.63 -7.05 5.50
C GLU A 324 39.64 -6.45 4.09
N SER A 325 38.78 -6.94 3.20
CA SER A 325 38.66 -6.45 1.82
C SER A 325 38.08 -5.02 1.78
N PHE A 326 37.02 -4.75 2.55
CA PHE A 326 36.44 -3.41 2.67
C PHE A 326 37.40 -2.41 3.33
N GLU A 327 38.15 -2.81 4.36
CA GLU A 327 39.18 -1.95 4.97
C GLU A 327 40.28 -1.57 3.98
N LYS A 328 40.72 -2.52 3.16
CA LYS A 328 41.73 -2.27 2.12
C LYS A 328 41.21 -1.30 1.06
N GLU A 329 39.96 -1.46 0.64
CA GLU A 329 39.33 -0.59 -0.35
C GLU A 329 39.12 0.84 0.20
N ALA A 330 38.67 0.97 1.44
CA ALA A 330 38.53 2.26 2.12
C ALA A 330 39.88 3.02 2.22
N LYS A 331 40.97 2.32 2.54
CA LYS A 331 42.34 2.90 2.55
C LYS A 331 42.77 3.36 1.17
N ASN A 332 42.49 2.57 0.11
CA ASN A 332 42.82 2.95 -1.26
C ASN A 332 42.07 4.21 -1.71
N GLN A 333 40.79 4.36 -1.34
CA GLN A 333 39.99 5.54 -1.65
C GLN A 333 40.46 6.80 -0.89
N GLN A 334 40.90 6.66 0.36
CA GLN A 334 41.48 7.77 1.12
C GLN A 334 42.84 8.22 0.56
N GLY A 335 43.69 7.27 0.14
CA GLY A 335 44.97 7.56 -0.52
C GLY A 335 44.83 8.24 -1.89
N ALA A 336 43.78 7.91 -2.65
CA ALA A 336 43.46 8.58 -3.91
C ALA A 336 43.04 10.05 -3.70
N LYS A 337 42.17 10.32 -2.70
CA LYS A 337 41.73 11.69 -2.38
C LYS A 337 42.86 12.57 -1.81
N SER A 338 43.83 12.01 -1.10
CA SER A 338 45.01 12.76 -0.63
C SER A 338 45.97 13.16 -1.76
N ASN A 339 45.98 12.42 -2.88
CA ASN A 339 46.80 12.75 -4.05
C ASN A 339 46.14 13.78 -4.98
N GLU A 340 44.80 13.85 -5.04
CA GLU A 340 44.09 14.89 -5.80
C GLU A 340 44.11 16.28 -5.12
N GLY A 341 44.30 16.33 -3.79
CA GLY A 341 44.48 17.58 -3.03
C GLY A 341 45.85 18.26 -3.18
N TYR A 342 46.78 17.66 -3.95
CA TYR A 342 48.15 18.15 -4.16
C TYR A 342 48.44 18.61 -5.60
N GLN A 343 47.39 18.84 -6.41
CA GLN A 343 47.51 19.61 -7.65
C GLN A 343 47.07 21.06 -7.41
N SER A 344 47.77 21.77 -6.53
CA SER A 344 47.73 23.23 -6.47
C SER A 344 48.63 23.80 -7.58
N VAL A 345 48.00 24.39 -8.58
CA VAL A 345 48.44 25.55 -9.39
C VAL A 345 49.97 25.71 -9.52
N ASP A 346 50.53 25.20 -10.60
CA ASP A 346 51.84 25.65 -11.09
C ASP A 346 51.63 26.93 -11.91
N ASP A 347 51.63 28.07 -11.22
CA ASP A 347 51.69 29.41 -11.79
C ASP A 347 53.09 29.66 -12.39
N SER A 348 53.41 28.99 -13.50
CA SER A 348 54.62 29.29 -14.25
C SER A 348 54.48 29.02 -15.75
N ASN A 349 53.59 29.77 -16.42
CA ASN A 349 53.80 30.19 -17.81
C ASN A 349 52.74 31.24 -18.26
N MET A 350 53.00 32.50 -17.95
CA MET A 350 52.49 33.64 -18.72
C MET A 350 53.67 34.52 -19.15
N ILE A 351 54.32 34.16 -20.26
CA ILE A 351 55.09 35.10 -21.08
C ILE A 351 54.98 34.67 -22.56
N VAL A 352 54.12 35.35 -23.31
CA VAL A 352 54.34 36.17 -24.53
C VAL A 352 53.01 36.31 -25.26
#